data_AF-A0A918H6G4-F1
#
_entry.id   AF-A0A918H6G4-F1
#
_cell.length_a   1.000
_cell.length_b   1.000
_cell.length_c   1.000
_cell.angle_alpha   90.00
_cell.angle_beta   90.00
_cell.angle_gamma   90.00
#
_symmetry.space_group_name_H-M   'P 1'
#
loop_
_entity.id
_entity.type
_entity.pdbx_description
1 polymer ?
#
loop_
_entity_poly.entity_id
_entity_poly.type
_entity_poly.pdbx_seq_one_letter_code
_entity_poly.pdbx_strand_id
1 'polypeptide(L)'
;MTRDAAAGRPARTRPAHLTLATGHGSGHRSDRARDARNPRDDEYLRDYGALMDTVTHPSVLFDHRWDVVLTNPAYDALFRAIGPHPTAMPGDNVLRFVLFHPDADTVLPERETSWCLPMLAQFATQVETHGQDRGLQAIRRDIADDPIMDAAYQQGLPHWIEAVGPETVSRDGAVRPLRHPDPRWGRTHCRVVDETSHTLRDMGYTRMTLVLRRSGAGATADGDRHHDRRPDRRSGGATVTQLRAAPYR
;
A
#
# COMPACT_ATOMS: atom_id res chain seq x y z
N MET A 1 56.74 38.61 6.86
CA MET A 1 55.87 38.04 7.91
C MET A 1 54.47 38.61 7.72
N THR A 2 53.61 37.91 6.98
CA THR A 2 52.50 37.09 7.51
C THR A 2 51.25 37.94 7.82
N ARG A 3 50.25 37.99 6.92
CA ARG A 3 49.09 37.08 6.85
C ARG A 3 47.94 37.70 6.05
N ASP A 4 47.36 36.87 5.18
CA ASP A 4 46.13 37.08 4.41
C ASP A 4 44.93 37.54 5.23
N ALA A 5 44.10 38.38 4.61
CA ALA A 5 42.69 38.55 4.97
C ALA A 5 41.85 38.68 3.69
N ALA A 6 41.53 37.54 3.08
CA ALA A 6 40.52 37.43 2.04
C ALA A 6 39.12 37.53 2.68
N ALA A 7 38.44 38.66 2.46
CA ALA A 7 37.05 38.84 2.86
C ALA A 7 36.12 38.17 1.83
N GLY A 8 35.45 37.12 2.27
CA GLY A 8 34.57 36.26 1.49
C GLY A 8 33.35 36.99 0.91
N ARG A 9 33.11 36.76 -0.38
CA ARG A 9 31.82 36.99 -1.04
C ARG A 9 30.77 36.04 -0.46
N PRO A 10 29.55 36.48 -0.13
CA PRO A 10 28.46 35.57 0.18
C PRO A 10 28.07 34.80 -1.09
N ALA A 11 28.06 33.48 -0.98
CA ALA A 11 27.58 32.58 -2.02
C ALA A 11 26.10 32.85 -2.29
N ARG A 12 25.78 33.28 -3.51
CA ARG A 12 24.42 33.29 -4.04
C ARG A 12 23.89 31.86 -4.02
N THR A 13 22.93 31.60 -3.13
CA THR A 13 22.13 30.37 -3.13
C THR A 13 21.46 30.23 -4.49
N ARG A 14 21.84 29.23 -5.26
CA ARG A 14 21.15 28.83 -6.49
C ARG A 14 19.76 28.30 -6.11
N PRO A 15 18.68 28.66 -6.82
CA PRO A 15 17.41 27.99 -6.63
C PRO A 15 17.55 26.51 -7.01
N ALA A 16 16.93 25.64 -6.21
CA ALA A 16 16.83 24.22 -6.50
C ALA A 16 16.10 24.05 -7.84
N HIS A 17 16.79 23.48 -8.83
CA HIS A 17 16.17 23.09 -10.09
C HIS A 17 15.16 21.97 -9.79
N LEU A 18 13.89 22.26 -10.01
CA LEU A 18 12.82 21.28 -10.13
C LEU A 18 13.20 20.35 -11.29
N THR A 19 13.69 19.16 -10.96
CA THR A 19 13.92 18.12 -11.97
C THR A 19 12.58 17.48 -12.27
N LEU A 20 11.88 17.98 -13.29
CA LEU A 20 10.86 17.18 -13.96
C LEU A 20 11.54 15.92 -14.46
N ALA A 21 11.03 14.75 -14.05
CA ALA A 21 11.59 13.46 -14.44
C ALA A 21 11.51 13.27 -15.97
N THR A 22 12.54 13.69 -16.70
CA THR A 22 12.78 13.26 -18.07
C THR A 22 13.37 11.85 -18.05
N GLY A 23 12.52 10.86 -17.77
CA GLY A 23 12.82 9.47 -18.08
C GLY A 23 12.75 9.25 -19.59
N HIS A 24 13.87 8.88 -20.21
CA HIS A 24 13.93 8.37 -21.58
C HIS A 24 13.58 6.88 -21.53
N GLY A 25 12.45 6.50 -22.12
CA GLY A 25 11.89 5.15 -22.08
C GLY A 25 10.52 5.15 -22.76
N SER A 26 10.45 4.42 -23.86
CA SER A 26 9.43 4.48 -24.91
C SER A 26 8.16 3.71 -24.56
N GLY A 27 7.03 4.41 -24.71
CA GLY A 27 5.80 3.83 -25.28
C GLY A 27 4.86 3.07 -24.35
N HIS A 28 4.23 3.75 -23.39
CA HIS A 28 2.80 3.61 -23.01
C HIS A 28 2.44 4.59 -21.86
N ARG A 29 3.00 5.82 -21.90
CA ARG A 29 2.60 6.88 -20.97
C ARG A 29 1.18 7.30 -21.28
N SER A 30 0.21 6.75 -20.56
CA SER A 30 -0.93 7.49 -20.00
C SER A 30 -1.62 8.53 -20.91
N ASP A 31 -1.75 8.24 -22.20
CA ASP A 31 -2.29 9.15 -23.23
C ASP A 31 -3.83 9.33 -23.20
N ARG A 32 -4.50 8.90 -22.12
CA ARG A 32 -5.98 9.02 -21.98
C ARG A 32 -6.48 9.64 -20.68
N ALA A 33 -5.63 9.99 -19.71
CA ALA A 33 -6.05 10.56 -18.42
C ALA A 33 -5.62 12.02 -18.21
N ARG A 34 -5.28 12.71 -19.31
CA ARG A 34 -5.16 14.18 -19.34
C ARG A 34 -6.38 14.78 -20.04
N ASP A 35 -7.59 14.33 -19.68
CA ASP A 35 -8.76 15.18 -19.85
C ASP A 35 -8.41 16.54 -19.25
N ALA A 36 -8.57 17.60 -20.04
CA ALA A 36 -7.89 18.89 -19.89
C ALA A 36 -7.89 19.37 -18.43
N ARG A 37 -6.80 19.06 -17.71
CA ARG A 37 -6.61 19.46 -16.32
C ARG A 37 -6.63 20.98 -16.29
N ASN A 38 -7.48 21.54 -15.44
CA ASN A 38 -7.60 22.99 -15.37
C ASN A 38 -6.26 23.55 -14.88
N PRO A 39 -5.72 24.63 -15.47
CA PRO A 39 -4.49 25.27 -15.00
C PRO A 39 -4.46 25.57 -13.49
N ARG A 40 -5.64 25.79 -12.88
CA ARG A 40 -5.77 25.95 -11.41
C ARG A 40 -5.46 24.67 -10.64
N ASP A 41 -5.89 23.53 -11.15
CA ASP A 41 -5.62 22.21 -10.54
C ASP A 41 -4.12 21.91 -10.64
N ASP A 42 -3.47 22.26 -11.76
CA ASP A 42 -2.01 22.14 -11.93
C ASP A 42 -1.21 23.03 -10.97
N GLU A 43 -1.67 24.26 -10.73
CA GLU A 43 -1.06 25.15 -9.74
C GLU A 43 -1.22 24.60 -8.33
N TYR A 44 -2.44 24.18 -7.96
CA TYR A 44 -2.70 23.56 -6.67
C TYR A 44 -1.84 22.30 -6.46
N LEU A 45 -1.73 21.42 -7.47
CA LEU A 45 -0.93 20.20 -7.36
C LEU A 45 0.57 20.51 -7.24
N ARG A 46 1.07 21.57 -7.88
CA ARG A 46 2.46 22.02 -7.69
C ARG A 46 2.71 22.47 -6.26
N ASP A 47 1.82 23.29 -5.71
CA ASP A 47 1.93 23.77 -4.32
C ASP A 47 1.76 22.62 -3.32
N TYR A 48 0.82 21.71 -3.61
CA TYR A 48 0.61 20.49 -2.81
C TYR A 48 1.83 19.57 -2.85
N GLY A 49 2.48 19.43 -4.00
CA GLY A 49 3.74 18.71 -4.13
C GLY A 49 4.84 19.30 -3.25
N ALA A 50 5.03 20.62 -3.30
CA ALA A 50 5.98 21.31 -2.44
C ALA A 50 5.68 21.12 -0.94
N LEU A 51 4.40 21.08 -0.54
CA LEU A 51 4.00 20.72 0.82
C LEU A 51 4.35 19.25 1.13
N MET A 52 4.05 18.32 0.22
CA MET A 52 4.29 16.90 0.40
C MET A 52 5.79 16.57 0.53
N ASP A 53 6.65 17.34 -0.12
CA ASP A 53 8.12 17.23 -0.01
C ASP A 53 8.65 17.53 1.39
N THR A 54 7.89 18.26 2.22
CA THR A 54 8.26 18.52 3.63
C THR A 54 7.98 17.33 4.55
N VAL A 55 7.17 16.36 4.10
CA VAL A 55 6.81 15.18 4.88
C VAL A 55 7.96 14.17 4.84
N THR A 56 8.47 13.78 6.01
CA THR A 56 9.62 12.87 6.11
C THR A 56 9.29 11.40 5.88
N HIS A 57 8.00 11.06 5.83
CA HIS A 57 7.52 9.71 5.58
C HIS A 57 7.19 9.52 4.09
N PRO A 58 7.36 8.30 3.55
CA PRO A 58 6.94 8.00 2.18
C PRO A 58 5.48 8.36 1.94
N SER A 59 5.24 9.28 1.01
CA SER A 59 3.91 9.77 0.66
C SER A 59 3.70 9.75 -0.85
N VAL A 60 2.51 9.34 -1.25
CA VAL A 60 2.08 9.27 -2.65
C VAL A 60 0.66 9.77 -2.79
N LEU A 61 0.39 10.51 -3.85
CA LEU A 61 -0.94 10.95 -4.28
C LEU A 61 -1.35 10.13 -5.50
N PHE A 62 -2.54 9.54 -5.49
CA PHE A 62 -3.07 8.75 -6.60
C PHE A 62 -4.57 8.98 -6.79
N ASP A 63 -5.11 8.58 -7.94
CA ASP A 63 -6.54 8.62 -8.26
C ASP A 63 -7.32 7.37 -7.81
N HIS A 64 -8.62 7.29 -8.13
CA HIS A 64 -9.44 6.12 -7.78
C HIS A 64 -9.02 4.79 -8.44
N ARG A 65 -8.11 4.84 -9.44
CA ARG A 65 -7.49 3.67 -10.09
C ARG A 65 -6.12 3.34 -9.54
N TRP A 66 -5.68 4.06 -8.50
CA TRP A 66 -4.34 4.02 -7.95
C TRP A 66 -3.25 4.49 -8.93
N ASP A 67 -3.62 5.20 -10.00
CA ASP A 67 -2.64 5.83 -10.89
C ASP A 67 -1.99 6.99 -10.15
N VAL A 68 -0.66 6.99 -10.12
CA VAL A 68 0.13 7.94 -9.32
C VAL A 68 0.17 9.31 -9.99
N VAL A 69 -0.10 10.34 -9.19
CA VAL A 69 -0.10 11.75 -9.61
C VAL A 69 1.14 12.47 -9.07
N LEU A 70 1.50 12.24 -7.80
CA LEU A 70 2.68 12.83 -7.16
C LEU A 70 3.31 11.83 -6.19
N THR A 71 4.63 11.86 -6.08
CA THR A 71 5.41 11.20 -5.01
C THR A 71 6.27 12.24 -4.31
N ASN A 72 6.65 11.97 -3.06
CA ASN A 72 7.66 12.76 -2.38
C ASN A 72 9.03 12.06 -2.41
N PRO A 73 10.13 12.76 -2.08
CA PRO A 73 11.47 12.17 -2.07
C PRO A 73 11.62 10.96 -1.16
N ALA A 74 10.87 10.89 -0.06
CA ALA A 74 10.88 9.73 0.84
C ALA A 74 10.27 8.48 0.19
N TYR A 75 9.22 8.64 -0.62
CA TYR A 75 8.62 7.58 -1.41
C TYR A 75 9.56 7.10 -2.52
N ASP A 76 10.16 8.03 -3.25
CA ASP A 76 11.15 7.70 -4.29
C ASP A 76 12.35 6.96 -3.68
N ALA A 77 12.82 7.40 -2.52
CA ALA A 77 13.92 6.75 -1.81
C ALA A 77 13.58 5.35 -1.30
N LEU A 78 12.31 5.09 -0.94
CA LEU A 78 11.81 3.78 -0.51
C LEU A 78 11.83 2.78 -1.67
N PHE A 79 11.42 3.20 -2.87
CA PHE A 79 11.28 2.34 -4.05
C PHE A 79 12.45 2.44 -5.05
N ARG A 80 13.51 3.18 -4.74
CA ARG A 80 14.65 3.42 -5.65
C ARG A 80 15.34 2.18 -6.22
N ALA A 81 15.23 1.04 -5.53
CA ALA A 81 15.90 -0.21 -5.90
C ALA A 81 15.01 -1.15 -6.74
N ILE A 82 13.76 -0.76 -7.00
CA ILE A 82 12.82 -1.54 -7.80
C ILE A 82 13.25 -1.52 -9.27
N GLY A 83 13.36 -2.71 -9.87
CA GLY A 83 13.68 -2.84 -11.29
C GLY A 83 12.57 -2.28 -12.19
N PRO A 84 12.88 -1.97 -13.46
CA PRO A 84 11.85 -1.50 -14.39
C PRO A 84 10.83 -2.62 -14.70
N HIS A 85 9.56 -2.26 -14.73
CA HIS A 85 8.45 -3.12 -15.14
C HIS A 85 7.49 -2.34 -16.04
N PRO A 86 6.92 -2.94 -17.10
CA PRO A 86 6.15 -2.21 -18.09
C PRO A 86 4.87 -1.54 -17.56
N THR A 87 4.24 -2.11 -16.52
CA THR A 87 2.90 -1.69 -16.07
C THR A 87 2.71 -1.65 -14.56
N ALA A 88 3.75 -1.92 -13.78
CA ALA A 88 3.62 -2.14 -12.33
C ALA A 88 4.67 -1.36 -11.53
N MET A 89 5.17 -0.24 -12.08
CA MET A 89 6.08 0.61 -11.33
C MET A 89 5.33 1.29 -10.17
N PRO A 90 5.94 1.39 -8.98
CA PRO A 90 5.31 2.03 -7.83
C PRO A 90 5.04 3.53 -8.05
N GLY A 91 5.81 4.18 -8.94
CA GLY A 91 5.59 5.56 -9.36
C GLY A 91 4.56 5.73 -10.49
N ASP A 92 4.03 4.64 -11.05
CA ASP A 92 3.00 4.68 -12.10
C ASP A 92 1.63 4.26 -11.55
N ASN A 93 1.55 3.11 -10.86
CA ASN A 93 0.31 2.64 -10.25
C ASN A 93 0.59 1.79 -9.00
N VAL A 94 0.09 2.25 -7.84
CA VAL A 94 0.37 1.62 -6.53
C VAL A 94 -0.27 0.23 -6.44
N LEU A 95 -1.51 0.07 -6.92
CA LEU A 95 -2.20 -1.21 -6.88
C LEU A 95 -1.46 -2.24 -7.74
N ARG A 96 -1.11 -1.87 -8.98
CA ARG A 96 -0.41 -2.78 -9.90
C ARG A 96 0.96 -3.17 -9.36
N PHE A 97 1.68 -2.26 -8.72
CA PHE A 97 2.93 -2.60 -8.04
C PHE A 97 2.72 -3.70 -6.99
N VAL A 98 1.73 -3.53 -6.10
CA VAL A 98 1.42 -4.51 -5.06
C VAL A 98 1.01 -5.86 -5.65
N LEU A 99 0.22 -5.87 -6.72
CA LEU A 99 -0.35 -7.09 -7.27
C LEU A 99 0.60 -7.83 -8.22
N PHE A 100 1.38 -7.13 -9.04
CA PHE A 100 2.05 -7.74 -10.20
C PHE A 100 3.57 -7.54 -10.26
N HIS A 101 4.15 -6.62 -9.49
CA HIS A 101 5.59 -6.38 -9.61
C HIS A 101 6.39 -7.52 -8.95
N PRO A 102 7.36 -8.16 -9.64
CA PRO A 102 8.12 -9.28 -9.08
C PRO A 102 8.96 -8.88 -7.87
N ASP A 103 9.50 -7.66 -7.87
CA ASP A 103 10.28 -7.13 -6.74
C ASP A 103 9.44 -6.55 -5.60
N ALA A 104 8.10 -6.62 -5.64
CA ALA A 104 7.26 -6.01 -4.60
C ALA A 104 7.59 -6.53 -3.19
N ASP A 105 7.90 -7.81 -3.06
CA ASP A 105 8.29 -8.46 -1.80
C ASP A 105 9.60 -7.91 -1.19
N THR A 106 10.42 -7.24 -1.99
CA THR A 106 11.65 -6.59 -1.48
C THR A 106 11.35 -5.38 -0.59
N VAL A 107 10.18 -4.74 -0.77
CA VAL A 107 9.73 -3.57 0.01
C VAL A 107 8.53 -3.90 0.88
N LEU A 108 7.68 -4.83 0.45
CA LEU A 108 6.43 -5.23 1.09
C LEU A 108 6.53 -6.68 1.59
N PRO A 109 7.14 -6.95 2.76
CA PRO A 109 7.15 -8.29 3.32
C PRO A 109 5.73 -8.82 3.53
N GLU A 110 5.57 -10.14 3.47
CA GLU A 110 4.25 -10.78 3.63
C GLU A 110 3.22 -10.19 2.66
N ARG A 111 3.67 -9.85 1.44
CA ARG A 111 2.89 -9.14 0.43
C ARG A 111 1.50 -9.72 0.26
N GLU A 112 1.39 -11.04 0.14
CA GLU A 112 0.11 -11.72 -0.10
C GLU A 112 -0.94 -11.38 0.98
N THR A 113 -0.61 -11.58 2.25
CA THR A 113 -1.57 -11.45 3.36
C THR A 113 -1.68 -10.02 3.89
N SER A 114 -0.57 -9.28 3.92
CA SER A 114 -0.51 -7.94 4.52
C SER A 114 -0.83 -6.82 3.53
N TRP A 115 -0.64 -7.03 2.23
CA TRP A 115 -0.76 -5.97 1.22
C TRP A 115 -1.73 -6.31 0.10
N CYS A 116 -1.59 -7.48 -0.54
CA CYS A 116 -2.35 -7.90 -1.70
C CYS A 116 -3.84 -8.04 -1.36
N LEU A 117 -4.21 -8.85 -0.37
CA LEU A 117 -5.62 -9.06 0.00
C LEU A 117 -6.33 -7.76 0.42
N PRO A 118 -5.76 -6.89 1.30
CA PRO A 118 -6.37 -5.59 1.57
C PRO A 118 -6.54 -4.70 0.33
N MET A 119 -5.55 -4.69 -0.57
CA MET A 119 -5.64 -3.88 -1.80
C MET A 119 -6.66 -4.45 -2.80
N LEU A 120 -6.79 -5.77 -2.89
CA LEU A 120 -7.85 -6.45 -3.67
C LEU A 120 -9.24 -6.15 -3.10
N ALA A 121 -9.38 -6.08 -1.78
CA ALA A 121 -10.64 -5.71 -1.14
C ALA A 121 -11.07 -4.29 -1.52
N GLN A 122 -10.14 -3.32 -1.44
CA GLN A 122 -10.40 -1.94 -1.87
C GLN A 122 -10.71 -1.87 -3.37
N PHE A 123 -9.98 -2.65 -4.19
CA PHE A 123 -10.24 -2.76 -5.62
C PHE A 123 -11.65 -3.28 -5.93
N ALA A 124 -12.11 -4.34 -5.23
CA ALA A 124 -13.46 -4.88 -5.40
C ALA A 124 -14.53 -3.80 -5.14
N THR A 125 -14.39 -3.04 -4.04
CA THR A 125 -15.29 -1.92 -3.74
C THR A 125 -15.27 -0.83 -4.82
N GLN A 126 -14.10 -0.49 -5.36
CA GLN A 126 -14.00 0.51 -6.44
C GLN A 126 -14.63 0.01 -7.74
N VAL A 127 -14.45 -1.26 -8.11
CA VAL A 127 -15.08 -1.85 -9.30
C VAL A 127 -16.60 -1.89 -9.16
N GLU A 128 -17.13 -2.22 -7.98
CA GLU A 128 -18.57 -2.18 -7.71
C GLU A 128 -19.14 -0.77 -7.86
N THR A 129 -18.43 0.22 -7.31
CA THR A 129 -18.86 1.62 -7.34
C THR A 129 -18.71 2.23 -8.74
N HIS A 130 -17.70 1.81 -9.51
CA HIS A 130 -17.32 2.41 -10.80
C HIS A 130 -17.25 1.36 -11.91
N GLY A 131 -18.28 0.51 -12.03
CA GLY A 131 -18.26 -0.67 -12.89
C GLY A 131 -18.01 -0.43 -14.39
N GLN A 132 -18.24 0.77 -14.90
CA GLN A 132 -17.98 1.13 -16.31
C GLN A 132 -16.61 1.78 -16.54
N ASP A 133 -15.81 1.96 -15.48
CA ASP A 133 -14.49 2.55 -15.57
C ASP A 133 -13.52 1.62 -16.31
N ARG A 134 -13.09 2.05 -17.50
CA ARG A 134 -12.24 1.22 -18.37
C ARG A 134 -10.86 0.89 -17.77
N GLY A 135 -10.33 1.75 -16.89
CA GLY A 135 -9.06 1.54 -16.22
C GLY A 135 -9.15 0.46 -15.15
N LEU A 136 -10.18 0.54 -14.29
CA LEU A 136 -10.46 -0.51 -13.31
C LEU A 136 -10.78 -1.85 -13.99
N GLN A 137 -11.53 -1.81 -15.09
CA GLN A 137 -11.80 -3.03 -15.87
C GLN A 137 -10.55 -3.60 -16.55
N ALA A 138 -9.54 -2.77 -16.86
CA ALA A 138 -8.24 -3.27 -17.32
C ALA A 138 -7.53 -4.05 -16.22
N ILE A 139 -7.42 -3.47 -15.01
CA ILE A 139 -6.84 -4.15 -13.85
C ILE A 139 -7.60 -5.46 -13.55
N ARG A 140 -8.94 -5.46 -13.66
CA ARG A 140 -9.73 -6.69 -13.45
C ARG A 140 -9.38 -7.80 -14.44
N ARG A 141 -9.12 -7.45 -15.71
CA ARG A 141 -8.67 -8.41 -16.73
C ARG A 141 -7.26 -8.90 -16.43
N ASP A 142 -6.35 -8.02 -16.05
CA ASP A 142 -4.98 -8.43 -15.69
C ASP A 142 -4.98 -9.38 -14.48
N ILE A 143 -5.87 -9.16 -13.50
CA ILE A 143 -6.10 -10.10 -12.39
C ILE A 143 -6.62 -11.46 -12.92
N ALA A 144 -7.56 -11.45 -13.86
CA ALA A 144 -8.14 -12.67 -14.43
C ALA A 144 -7.13 -13.48 -15.27
N ASP A 145 -6.18 -12.79 -15.92
CA ASP A 145 -5.17 -13.40 -16.78
C ASP A 145 -4.04 -14.08 -15.97
N ASP A 146 -3.89 -13.76 -14.68
CA ASP A 146 -2.98 -14.43 -13.74
C ASP A 146 -3.76 -15.43 -12.86
N PRO A 147 -3.58 -16.75 -13.03
CA PRO A 147 -4.34 -17.76 -12.29
C PRO A 147 -4.21 -17.67 -10.76
N ILE A 148 -3.06 -17.21 -10.24
CA ILE A 148 -2.83 -17.09 -8.81
C ILE A 148 -3.60 -15.86 -8.30
N MET A 149 -3.53 -14.74 -9.02
CA MET A 149 -4.26 -13.52 -8.65
C MET A 149 -5.77 -13.68 -8.81
N ASP A 150 -6.25 -14.36 -9.86
CA ASP A 150 -7.68 -14.62 -10.03
C ASP A 150 -8.21 -15.53 -8.92
N ALA A 151 -7.46 -16.57 -8.52
CA ALA A 151 -7.80 -17.40 -7.37
C ALA A 151 -7.80 -16.59 -6.06
N ALA A 152 -6.81 -15.73 -5.85
CA ALA A 152 -6.76 -14.83 -4.69
C ALA A 152 -7.96 -13.86 -4.67
N TYR A 153 -8.40 -13.34 -5.82
CA TYR A 153 -9.52 -12.41 -5.92
C TYR A 153 -10.89 -13.10 -5.80
N GLN A 154 -11.09 -14.23 -6.48
CA GLN A 154 -12.38 -14.95 -6.49
C GLN A 154 -12.62 -15.78 -5.24
N GLN A 155 -11.56 -16.40 -4.70
CA GLN A 155 -11.67 -17.35 -3.59
C GLN A 155 -10.97 -16.83 -2.34
N GLY A 156 -9.74 -16.35 -2.46
CA GLY A 156 -8.95 -15.90 -1.30
C GLY A 156 -9.57 -14.72 -0.56
N LEU A 157 -10.02 -13.71 -1.31
CA LEU A 157 -10.54 -12.45 -0.77
C LEU A 157 -11.82 -12.64 0.06
N PRO A 158 -12.86 -13.35 -0.40
CA PRO A 158 -14.04 -13.63 0.43
C PRO A 158 -13.70 -14.30 1.77
N HIS A 159 -12.90 -15.37 1.75
CA HIS A 159 -12.49 -16.08 2.97
C HIS A 159 -11.66 -15.19 3.90
N TRP A 160 -10.80 -14.34 3.33
CA TRP A 160 -10.01 -13.39 4.11
C TRP A 160 -10.89 -12.35 4.81
N ILE A 161 -11.85 -11.76 4.11
CA ILE A 161 -12.80 -10.79 4.69
C ILE A 161 -13.60 -11.43 5.84
N GLU A 162 -14.09 -12.65 5.65
CA GLU A 162 -14.78 -13.40 6.71
C GLU A 162 -13.89 -13.65 7.93
N ALA A 163 -12.60 -13.93 7.72
CA ALA A 163 -11.67 -14.21 8.80
C ALA A 163 -11.23 -12.96 9.58
N VAL A 164 -10.99 -11.82 8.91
CA VAL A 164 -10.47 -10.60 9.55
C VAL A 164 -11.55 -9.59 9.97
N GLY A 165 -12.77 -9.77 9.47
CA GLY A 165 -13.91 -8.87 9.68
C GLY A 165 -13.86 -7.60 8.81
N PRO A 166 -15.03 -7.04 8.46
CA PRO A 166 -15.15 -5.92 7.52
C PRO A 166 -14.45 -4.64 7.98
N GLU A 167 -14.36 -4.42 9.29
CA GLU A 167 -13.67 -3.26 9.89
C GLU A 167 -12.16 -3.23 9.58
N THR A 168 -11.55 -4.42 9.38
CA THR A 168 -10.10 -4.59 9.15
C THR A 168 -9.71 -4.43 7.67
N VAL A 169 -10.72 -4.30 6.79
CA VAL A 169 -10.54 -4.13 5.34
C VAL A 169 -10.11 -2.70 4.99
N SER A 170 -10.36 -1.74 5.88
CA SER A 170 -9.90 -0.37 5.71
C SER A 170 -8.38 -0.33 5.53
N ARG A 171 -7.95 0.32 4.45
CA ARG A 171 -6.54 0.65 4.26
C ARG A 171 -6.10 1.72 5.27
N ASP A 172 -6.93 2.74 5.49
CA ASP A 172 -6.60 3.81 6.43
C ASP A 172 -6.53 3.28 7.86
N GLY A 173 -5.50 3.73 8.59
CA GLY A 173 -5.23 3.31 9.95
C GLY A 173 -4.57 1.93 10.08
N ALA A 174 -4.44 1.16 9.00
CA ALA A 174 -3.82 -0.15 9.04
C ALA A 174 -2.33 -0.08 9.42
N VAL A 175 -1.83 -1.06 10.18
CA VAL A 175 -0.39 -1.24 10.41
C VAL A 175 0.08 -2.43 9.57
N ARG A 176 1.11 -2.22 8.75
CA ARG A 176 1.61 -3.20 7.79
C ARG A 176 3.13 -3.35 7.85
N PRO A 177 3.68 -4.56 7.64
CA PRO A 177 5.12 -4.77 7.53
C PRO A 177 5.68 -4.03 6.31
N LEU A 178 6.87 -3.45 6.46
CA LEU A 178 7.58 -2.74 5.40
C LEU A 178 9.08 -3.03 5.54
N ARG A 179 9.79 -3.17 4.42
CA ARG A 179 11.24 -3.20 4.39
C ARG A 179 11.76 -1.89 3.81
N HIS A 180 12.41 -1.10 4.64
CA HIS A 180 13.00 0.17 4.26
C HIS A 180 14.48 -0.02 3.88
N PRO A 181 14.97 0.64 2.81
CA PRO A 181 16.34 0.44 2.32
C PRO A 181 17.43 1.07 3.21
N ASP A 182 17.09 2.06 4.05
CA ASP A 182 17.98 2.49 5.15
C ASP A 182 18.02 1.40 6.24
N PRO A 183 19.20 0.80 6.53
CA PRO A 183 19.35 -0.24 7.55
C PRO A 183 18.92 0.17 8.96
N ARG A 184 18.88 1.48 9.28
CA ARG A 184 18.37 1.98 10.57
C ARG A 184 16.90 1.62 10.79
N TRP A 185 16.15 1.47 9.70
CA TRP A 185 14.77 0.99 9.72
C TRP A 185 14.71 -0.49 9.37
N GLY A 186 15.41 -0.92 8.32
CA GLY A 186 15.45 -2.32 7.88
C GLY A 186 14.04 -2.90 7.71
N ARG A 187 13.79 -4.07 8.31
CA ARG A 187 12.42 -4.61 8.42
C ARG A 187 11.71 -3.91 9.59
N THR A 188 10.60 -3.25 9.28
CA THR A 188 9.84 -2.42 10.20
C THR A 188 8.34 -2.56 9.94
N HIS A 189 7.53 -1.76 10.63
CA HIS A 189 6.11 -1.61 10.34
C HIS A 189 5.82 -0.15 10.00
N CYS A 190 4.84 0.07 9.15
CA CYS A 190 4.30 1.38 8.86
C CYS A 190 2.82 1.43 9.23
N ARG A 191 2.35 2.58 9.68
CA ARG A 191 0.92 2.89 9.69
C ARG A 191 0.57 3.55 8.36
N VAL A 192 -0.44 3.01 7.68
CA VAL A 192 -1.01 3.64 6.51
C VAL A 192 -1.98 4.73 6.96
N VAL A 193 -1.79 5.93 6.44
CA VAL A 193 -2.66 7.08 6.70
C VAL A 193 -3.12 7.60 5.35
N ASP A 194 -4.43 7.51 5.10
CA ASP A 194 -5.07 8.10 3.94
C ASP A 194 -5.64 9.47 4.29
N GLU A 195 -5.36 10.48 3.47
CA GLU A 195 -5.87 11.83 3.63
C GLU A 195 -6.35 12.37 2.29
N THR A 196 -7.58 12.88 2.28
CA THR A 196 -8.21 13.47 1.09
C THR A 196 -8.90 14.76 1.51
N SER A 197 -8.15 15.88 1.40
CA SER A 197 -8.70 17.23 1.56
C SER A 197 -9.85 17.47 0.57
N HIS A 198 -10.71 18.47 0.84
CA HIS A 198 -11.84 18.77 -0.05
C HIS A 198 -11.40 18.97 -1.50
N THR A 199 -10.39 19.81 -1.74
CA THR A 199 -9.90 20.09 -3.10
C THR A 199 -9.34 18.84 -3.78
N LEU A 200 -8.62 17.98 -3.07
CA LEU A 200 -8.16 16.70 -3.62
C LEU A 200 -9.34 15.77 -3.93
N ARG A 201 -10.36 15.75 -3.08
CA ARG A 201 -11.58 14.94 -3.27
C ARG A 201 -12.30 15.34 -4.55
N ASP A 202 -12.45 16.63 -4.79
CA ASP A 202 -13.11 17.16 -5.99
C ASP A 202 -12.36 16.75 -7.27
N MET A 203 -11.03 16.63 -7.18
CA MET A 203 -10.18 16.13 -8.26
C MET A 203 -10.08 14.60 -8.33
N GLY A 204 -10.71 13.86 -7.39
CA GLY A 204 -10.67 12.41 -7.33
C GLY A 204 -9.35 11.81 -6.81
N TYR A 205 -8.54 12.59 -6.07
CA TYR A 205 -7.25 12.16 -5.56
C TYR A 205 -7.26 11.84 -4.07
N THR A 206 -6.43 10.89 -3.68
CA THR A 206 -6.18 10.50 -2.28
C THR A 206 -4.68 10.47 -2.02
N ARG A 207 -4.23 11.06 -0.91
CA ARG A 207 -2.85 10.91 -0.44
C ARG A 207 -2.77 9.74 0.52
N MET A 208 -1.84 8.83 0.27
CA MET A 208 -1.44 7.80 1.23
C MET A 208 -0.05 8.12 1.78
N THR A 209 0.12 8.01 3.09
CA THR A 209 1.42 8.15 3.77
C THR A 209 1.74 6.91 4.58
N LEU A 210 2.95 6.39 4.44
CA LEU A 210 3.47 5.25 5.18
C LEU A 210 4.28 5.75 6.40
N VAL A 211 3.60 5.97 7.52
CA VAL A 211 4.22 6.47 8.76
C VAL A 211 5.06 5.35 9.39
N LEU A 212 6.38 5.41 9.17
CA LEU A 212 7.34 4.44 9.68
C LEU A 212 7.34 4.43 11.21
N ARG A 213 7.12 3.27 11.82
CA ARG A 213 7.16 3.09 13.27
C ARG A 213 8.43 2.36 13.62
N ARG A 214 9.30 2.97 14.45
CA ARG A 214 10.48 2.26 14.94
C ARG A 214 9.99 1.02 15.67
N SER A 215 10.54 -0.14 15.31
CA SER A 215 10.36 -1.36 16.07
C SER A 215 10.96 -1.07 17.45
N GLY A 216 10.12 -0.71 18.42
CA GLY A 216 10.56 -0.60 19.80
C GLY A 216 11.15 -1.94 20.19
N ALA A 217 12.37 -1.95 20.72
CA ALA A 217 12.86 -3.08 21.49
C ALA A 217 11.84 -3.30 22.63
N GLY A 218 10.89 -4.23 22.46
CA GLY A 218 9.82 -4.46 23.43
C GLY A 218 8.40 -4.67 22.89
N ALA A 219 8.16 -4.78 21.57
CA ALA A 219 6.90 -5.36 21.09
C ALA A 219 7.00 -6.89 21.08
N THR A 220 7.02 -7.48 22.28
CA THR A 220 6.80 -8.92 22.47
C THR A 220 5.40 -9.25 21.96
N ALA A 221 5.33 -10.09 20.92
CA ALA A 221 4.31 -11.12 20.71
C ALA A 221 2.96 -10.94 21.44
N ASP A 222 2.21 -9.89 21.08
CA ASP A 222 0.82 -9.71 21.54
C ASP A 222 -0.12 -9.81 20.33
N GLY A 223 -0.04 -10.98 19.69
CA GLY A 223 -0.94 -11.43 18.63
C GLY A 223 -1.24 -12.92 18.65
N ASP A 224 -0.64 -13.68 19.57
CA ASP A 224 -0.66 -15.15 19.57
C ASP A 224 -1.38 -15.75 20.81
N ARG A 225 -2.34 -15.01 21.39
CA ARG A 225 -3.14 -15.48 22.54
C ARG A 225 -4.63 -15.63 22.23
N HIS A 226 -4.97 -16.06 21.03
CA HIS A 226 -6.37 -16.39 20.73
C HIS A 226 -6.57 -17.67 19.91
N HIS A 227 -5.86 -18.76 20.24
CA HIS A 227 -6.37 -20.13 20.04
C HIS A 227 -5.52 -21.18 20.76
N ASP A 228 -5.72 -21.34 22.07
CA ASP A 228 -5.55 -22.66 22.68
C ASP A 228 -6.54 -22.83 23.84
N ARG A 229 -7.80 -23.09 23.49
CA ARG A 229 -8.78 -23.64 24.43
C ARG A 229 -8.89 -25.13 24.17
N ARG A 230 -7.92 -25.89 24.66
CA ARG A 230 -8.08 -27.33 24.89
C ARG A 230 -9.22 -27.54 25.89
N PRO A 231 -10.21 -28.41 25.61
CA PRO A 231 -11.18 -28.82 26.62
C PRO A 231 -10.48 -29.75 27.64
N ASP A 232 -10.46 -29.30 28.89
CA ASP A 232 -9.97 -30.06 30.04
C ASP A 232 -10.87 -31.29 30.25
N ARG A 233 -10.33 -32.49 29.94
CA ARG A 233 -10.90 -33.77 30.35
C ARG A 233 -10.56 -33.99 31.82
N ARG A 234 -11.51 -33.69 32.71
CA ARG A 234 -11.52 -34.27 34.06
C ARG A 234 -12.58 -35.35 34.19
N SER A 235 -12.08 -36.56 34.38
CA SER A 235 -12.79 -37.74 34.83
C SER A 235 -13.47 -37.49 36.18
N GLY A 236 -14.76 -37.81 36.26
CA GLY A 236 -15.52 -37.99 37.49
C GLY A 236 -16.67 -38.94 37.19
N GLY A 237 -16.56 -40.18 37.65
CA GLY A 237 -17.51 -41.25 37.31
C GLY A 237 -18.85 -41.11 38.02
N ALA A 238 -19.90 -41.60 37.35
CA ALA A 238 -21.03 -42.27 38.00
C ALA A 238 -21.76 -43.15 36.98
N THR A 239 -21.81 -44.44 37.32
CA THR A 239 -22.73 -45.52 36.98
C THR A 239 -24.03 -45.10 36.26
N VAL A 240 -24.44 -45.87 35.24
CA VAL A 240 -25.83 -46.39 35.07
C VAL A 240 -25.84 -47.53 34.04
N THR A 241 -26.16 -48.70 34.59
CA THR A 241 -26.80 -49.93 34.07
C THR A 241 -27.15 -50.07 32.58
N GLN A 242 -26.68 -51.18 32.01
CA GLN A 242 -27.11 -51.80 30.74
C GLN A 242 -28.64 -51.96 30.64
N LEU A 243 -29.22 -51.62 29.47
CA LEU A 243 -30.41 -52.30 28.98
C LEU A 243 -30.16 -52.87 27.58
N ARG A 244 -30.26 -54.19 27.50
CA ARG A 244 -30.20 -55.02 26.29
C ARG A 244 -31.32 -54.64 25.32
N ALA A 245 -30.97 -54.54 24.04
CA ALA A 245 -31.91 -54.71 22.95
C ALA A 245 -32.25 -56.20 22.75
N ALA A 246 -33.53 -56.51 22.60
CA ALA A 246 -34.02 -57.77 22.05
C ALA A 246 -34.62 -57.48 20.66
N PRO A 247 -34.40 -58.34 19.65
CA PRO A 247 -34.99 -58.15 18.32
C PRO A 247 -36.41 -58.72 18.28
N TYR A 248 -37.33 -57.97 17.65
CA TYR A 248 -38.59 -58.53 17.19
C TYR A 248 -38.43 -59.06 15.76
N ARG A 249 -38.91 -60.28 15.55
CA ARG A 249 -39.24 -60.85 14.23
C ARG A 249 -40.54 -60.24 13.72
#